data_AF-A0AAW0NTI3-F1
#
_entry.id   AF-A0AAW0NTI3-F1
#
_cell.length_a   1.000
_cell.length_b   1.000
_cell.length_c   1.000
_cell.angle_alpha   90.00
_cell.angle_beta   90.00
_cell.angle_gamma   90.00
#
_symmetry.space_group_name_H-M   'P 1'
#
loop_
_entity.id
_entity.type
_entity.pdbx_description
1 polymer ?
#
loop_
_entity_poly.entity_id
_entity_poly.type
_entity_poly.pdbx_seq_one_letter_code
_entity_poly.pdbx_strand_id
1 'polypeptide(L)'
;MGDLNARVGDEKIEGVVGVYGVPGKNDSGERLIGMCTEREMVIGNTWFRKKEIHKYTWVRQAGGRVIDKAMMDYVVVSKGACGRLLDVSVKRGESGGMSDHYLVEGRLRVGMPWVRSRRSGDVREVLRVSVLKNREKVCEYQGKISGRWNEVKDQMVVGVEEEWQQFKSAVVGCAEEVCGMRRVGGGVRKGSEWWCEDVRLAVTEKRRAYEVWQQRKDRKSYECYKEKRSATKRAVREARVAADERWGRRLTDNFRESKKMFWKEVKRVRKGVSGREERVKTEDGRMLNEGNEVRKRWAEYFERLLNVEEDRDAVIVMDGSESRSNVLGELNEALIAREEVEQAVGKLIAGKAAGHSARQLPLLPCPLIFSFCFWEFQKQLSLVSGDTLPPGPDSAHLACCDVLRDVPCMWFIKTQ
;
A
#
# COMPACT_ATOMS: atom_id res chain seq x y z
N MET A 1 1.14 -21.70 4.35
CA MET A 1 0.33 -21.20 5.48
C MET A 1 -0.52 -20.05 5.00
N GLY A 2 -1.71 -19.86 5.56
CA GLY A 2 -2.61 -18.76 5.20
C GLY A 2 -4.07 -19.20 5.16
N ASP A 3 -4.93 -18.29 4.72
CA ASP A 3 -6.33 -18.57 4.42
C ASP A 3 -6.43 -19.41 3.16
N LEU A 4 -7.02 -20.59 3.27
CA LEU A 4 -7.24 -21.52 2.16
C LEU A 4 -8.72 -21.64 1.78
N ASN A 5 -9.60 -20.91 2.49
CA ASN A 5 -11.06 -21.00 2.36
C ASN A 5 -11.57 -22.45 2.37
N ALA A 6 -10.86 -23.31 3.08
CA ALA A 6 -11.10 -24.75 3.19
C ALA A 6 -11.64 -25.06 4.57
N ARG A 7 -12.54 -26.03 4.68
CA ARG A 7 -12.97 -26.59 5.96
C ARG A 7 -12.71 -28.10 5.90
N VAL A 8 -11.70 -28.56 6.62
CA VAL A 8 -11.21 -29.95 6.53
C VAL A 8 -12.02 -30.95 7.37
N GLY A 9 -12.86 -30.47 8.29
CA GLY A 9 -13.61 -31.32 9.20
C GLY A 9 -12.82 -31.76 10.44
N ASP A 10 -13.43 -32.68 11.19
CA ASP A 10 -12.93 -33.31 12.41
C ASP A 10 -12.68 -34.82 12.25
N GLU A 11 -12.89 -35.36 11.05
CA GLU A 11 -12.54 -36.73 10.69
C GLU A 11 -11.02 -36.91 10.68
N LYS A 12 -10.51 -37.85 11.49
CA LYS A 12 -9.09 -38.20 11.53
C LYS A 12 -8.71 -38.90 10.23
N ILE A 13 -7.65 -38.41 9.59
CA ILE A 13 -7.03 -39.03 8.42
C ILE A 13 -5.56 -39.27 8.75
N GLU A 14 -5.15 -40.53 8.70
CA GLU A 14 -3.83 -40.95 9.13
C GLU A 14 -2.73 -40.17 8.39
N GLY A 15 -1.82 -39.56 9.16
CA GLY A 15 -0.70 -38.80 8.62
C GLY A 15 -1.04 -37.43 8.01
N VAL A 16 -2.31 -37.01 7.96
CA VAL A 16 -2.72 -35.74 7.34
C VAL A 16 -3.55 -34.87 8.28
N VAL A 17 -4.70 -35.39 8.75
CA VAL A 17 -5.65 -34.68 9.63
C VAL A 17 -5.65 -35.31 11.02
N GLY A 18 -5.36 -34.50 12.04
CA GLY A 18 -5.39 -34.92 13.43
C GLY A 18 -6.79 -34.93 14.03
N VAL A 19 -6.92 -35.47 15.23
CA VAL A 19 -8.20 -35.69 15.95
C VAL A 19 -8.84 -34.42 16.51
N TYR A 20 -8.15 -33.27 16.47
CA TYR A 20 -8.61 -32.02 17.10
C TYR A 20 -9.18 -31.02 16.10
N GLY A 21 -9.62 -31.48 14.93
CA GLY A 21 -10.32 -30.67 13.93
C GLY A 21 -11.62 -30.02 14.42
N VAL A 22 -12.28 -29.34 13.49
CA VAL A 22 -13.56 -28.64 13.69
C VAL A 22 -14.55 -29.20 12.66
N PRO A 23 -15.79 -29.53 13.07
CA PRO A 23 -16.77 -30.13 12.16
C PRO A 23 -17.13 -29.21 10.98
N GLY A 24 -17.67 -29.83 9.93
CA GLY A 24 -18.16 -29.13 8.74
C GLY A 24 -17.16 -29.11 7.60
N LYS A 25 -16.89 -30.29 7.02
CA LYS A 25 -16.03 -30.46 5.83
C LYS A 25 -16.70 -29.86 4.58
N ASN A 26 -15.94 -29.19 3.72
CA ASN A 26 -16.40 -28.71 2.42
C ASN A 26 -15.50 -29.22 1.27
N ASP A 27 -15.93 -29.05 0.03
CA ASP A 27 -15.20 -29.54 -1.17
C ASP A 27 -13.76 -29.01 -1.24
N SER A 28 -13.54 -27.76 -0.84
CA SER A 28 -12.19 -27.18 -0.76
C SER A 28 -11.33 -27.86 0.31
N GLY A 29 -11.94 -28.27 1.42
CA GLY A 29 -11.32 -29.10 2.45
C GLY A 29 -10.93 -30.47 1.95
N GLU A 30 -11.78 -31.13 1.18
CA GLU A 30 -11.46 -32.42 0.56
C GLU A 30 -10.29 -32.31 -0.42
N ARG A 31 -10.29 -31.28 -1.27
CA ARG A 31 -9.15 -30.99 -2.16
C ARG A 31 -7.87 -30.72 -1.39
N LEU A 32 -7.95 -29.97 -0.29
CA LEU A 32 -6.80 -29.68 0.57
C LEU A 32 -6.25 -30.97 1.21
N ILE A 33 -7.13 -31.85 1.69
CA ILE A 33 -6.76 -33.16 2.23
C ILE A 33 -6.09 -34.02 1.15
N GLY A 34 -6.66 -34.09 -0.05
CA GLY A 34 -6.09 -34.83 -1.18
C GLY A 34 -4.67 -34.35 -1.51
N MET A 35 -4.49 -33.03 -1.66
CA MET A 35 -3.17 -32.43 -1.88
C MET A 35 -2.18 -32.73 -0.75
N CYS A 36 -2.63 -32.67 0.51
CA CYS A 36 -1.77 -32.98 1.65
C CYS A 36 -1.40 -34.47 1.71
N THR A 37 -2.29 -35.36 1.28
CA THR A 37 -2.04 -36.80 1.19
C THR A 37 -0.98 -37.09 0.13
N GLU A 38 -1.15 -36.53 -1.08
CA GLU A 38 -0.24 -36.72 -2.21
C GLU A 38 1.17 -36.18 -1.93
N ARG A 39 1.25 -35.03 -1.25
CA ARG A 39 2.52 -34.33 -1.00
C ARG A 39 3.14 -34.64 0.36
N GLU A 40 2.61 -35.64 1.07
CA GLU A 40 3.03 -36.01 2.42
C GLU A 40 3.11 -34.81 3.38
N MET A 41 1.99 -34.10 3.54
CA MET A 41 1.86 -32.93 4.40
C MET A 41 0.82 -33.14 5.50
N VAL A 42 1.04 -32.45 6.60
CA VAL A 42 0.26 -32.51 7.84
C VAL A 42 -0.42 -31.17 8.06
N ILE A 43 -1.73 -31.18 8.32
CA ILE A 43 -2.52 -29.98 8.63
C ILE A 43 -2.38 -29.68 10.12
N GLY A 44 -1.37 -28.90 10.51
CA GLY A 44 -0.96 -28.73 11.90
C GLY A 44 -2.06 -28.25 12.86
N ASN A 45 -3.02 -27.45 12.39
CA ASN A 45 -4.12 -26.93 13.22
C ASN A 45 -4.98 -28.04 13.86
N THR A 46 -5.03 -29.24 13.27
CA THR A 46 -5.90 -30.34 13.72
C THR A 46 -5.18 -31.32 14.67
N TRP A 47 -3.89 -31.13 14.96
CA TRP A 47 -3.08 -32.07 15.74
C TRP A 47 -2.90 -31.69 17.21
N PHE A 48 -3.18 -30.44 17.58
CA PHE A 48 -3.00 -29.95 18.94
C PHE A 48 -4.34 -29.74 19.64
N ARG A 49 -4.46 -30.25 20.87
CA ARG A 49 -5.64 -30.01 21.70
C ARG A 49 -5.75 -28.54 22.06
N LYS A 50 -6.89 -27.92 21.74
CA LYS A 50 -7.19 -26.52 22.07
C LYS A 50 -8.56 -26.39 22.72
N LYS A 51 -8.73 -25.34 23.53
CA LYS A 51 -10.07 -24.91 23.96
C LYS A 51 -10.86 -24.51 22.71
N GLU A 52 -12.16 -24.76 22.73
CA GLU A 52 -13.06 -24.53 21.60
C GLU A 52 -12.93 -23.13 21.01
N ILE A 53 -12.81 -22.12 21.88
CA ILE A 53 -12.63 -20.73 21.46
C ILE A 53 -11.37 -20.50 20.60
N HIS A 54 -10.31 -21.30 20.74
CA HIS A 54 -9.03 -21.15 20.05
C HIS A 54 -8.87 -22.07 18.83
N LYS A 55 -9.93 -22.78 18.42
CA LYS A 55 -9.91 -23.60 17.20
C LYS A 55 -10.28 -22.81 15.94
N TYR A 56 -11.17 -21.84 16.08
CA TYR A 56 -11.71 -21.07 14.96
C TYR A 56 -10.78 -19.93 14.57
N THR A 57 -10.49 -19.81 13.27
CA THR A 57 -9.64 -18.76 12.72
C THR A 57 -10.46 -17.65 12.08
N TRP A 58 -11.72 -17.91 11.73
CA TRP A 58 -12.64 -16.94 11.15
C TRP A 58 -13.95 -16.89 11.92
N VAL A 59 -14.53 -15.70 12.04
CA VAL A 59 -15.81 -15.47 12.73
C VAL A 59 -16.65 -14.44 11.98
N ARG A 60 -17.85 -14.84 11.56
CA ARG A 60 -18.88 -13.91 11.07
C ARG A 60 -19.74 -13.41 12.21
N GLN A 61 -19.96 -12.11 12.25
CA GLN A 61 -20.75 -11.47 13.30
C GLN A 61 -21.78 -10.50 12.74
N ALA A 62 -22.95 -10.45 13.35
CA ALA A 62 -23.94 -9.39 13.14
C ALA A 62 -24.50 -8.92 14.48
N GLY A 63 -24.66 -7.60 14.63
CA GLY A 63 -25.21 -7.01 15.86
C GLY A 63 -24.43 -7.36 17.14
N GLY A 64 -23.13 -7.63 17.04
CA GLY A 64 -22.27 -8.04 18.18
C GLY A 64 -22.40 -9.51 18.57
N ARG A 65 -23.17 -10.31 17.84
CA ARG A 65 -23.33 -11.76 18.04
C ARG A 65 -22.60 -12.53 16.96
N VAL A 66 -22.03 -13.68 17.32
CA VAL A 66 -21.42 -14.62 16.38
C VAL A 66 -22.53 -15.38 15.65
N ILE A 67 -22.56 -15.27 14.32
CA ILE A 67 -23.50 -16.02 13.46
C ILE A 67 -22.85 -17.33 13.02
N ASP A 68 -21.61 -17.25 12.54
CA ASP A 68 -20.87 -18.40 12.03
C ASP A 68 -19.39 -18.29 12.45
N LYS A 69 -18.72 -19.42 12.49
CA LYS A 69 -17.31 -19.54 12.85
C LYS A 69 -16.72 -20.73 12.11
N ALA A 70 -15.51 -20.57 11.58
CA ALA A 70 -14.83 -21.63 10.83
C ALA A 70 -13.33 -21.64 11.12
N MET A 71 -12.71 -22.79 10.84
CA MET A 71 -11.26 -22.88 10.66
C MET A 71 -11.01 -22.83 9.17
N MET A 72 -10.34 -21.78 8.69
CA MET A 72 -10.03 -21.54 7.28
C MET A 72 -8.55 -21.22 7.05
N ASP A 73 -7.86 -20.76 8.10
CA ASP A 73 -6.44 -20.43 8.07
C ASP A 73 -5.61 -21.59 8.60
N TYR A 74 -4.74 -22.16 7.74
CA TYR A 74 -3.99 -23.36 8.07
C TYR A 74 -2.47 -23.14 8.06
N VAL A 75 -1.80 -23.80 9.01
CA VAL A 75 -0.37 -24.06 9.00
C VAL A 75 -0.18 -25.51 8.59
N VAL A 76 0.16 -25.70 7.32
CA VAL A 76 0.48 -27.01 6.74
C VAL A 76 1.99 -27.18 6.74
N VAL A 77 2.47 -28.35 7.18
CA VAL A 77 3.89 -28.67 7.32
C VAL A 77 4.16 -30.01 6.65
N SER A 78 5.33 -30.19 6.02
CA SER A 78 5.70 -31.51 5.48
C SER A 78 5.82 -32.55 6.60
N LYS A 79 5.50 -33.81 6.30
CA LYS A 79 5.54 -34.94 7.25
C LYS A 79 6.93 -35.09 7.89
N GLY A 80 8.00 -34.92 7.11
CA GLY A 80 9.39 -34.92 7.62
C GLY A 80 9.71 -33.79 8.60
N ALA A 81 9.00 -32.65 8.53
CA ALA A 81 9.16 -31.54 9.45
C ALA A 81 8.11 -31.54 10.59
N CYS A 82 7.14 -32.47 10.59
CA CYS A 82 6.09 -32.55 11.59
C CYS A 82 6.64 -32.68 13.02
N GLY A 83 7.71 -33.46 13.22
CA GLY A 83 8.38 -33.59 14.52
C GLY A 83 9.06 -32.29 15.03
N ARG A 84 9.11 -31.23 14.22
CA ARG A 84 9.57 -29.90 14.62
C ARG A 84 8.42 -28.95 14.95
N LEU A 85 7.18 -29.26 14.57
CA LEU A 85 6.02 -28.44 14.87
C LEU A 85 5.63 -28.66 16.34
N LEU A 86 5.82 -27.62 17.16
CA LEU A 86 5.57 -27.67 18.61
C LEU A 86 4.13 -27.31 18.95
N ASP A 87 3.56 -26.35 18.23
CA ASP A 87 2.18 -25.91 18.45
C ASP A 87 1.63 -25.11 17.26
N VAL A 88 0.31 -25.12 17.09
CA VAL A 88 -0.43 -24.18 16.24
C VAL A 88 -1.57 -23.58 17.07
N SER A 89 -1.56 -22.26 17.26
CA SER A 89 -2.49 -21.57 18.16
C SER A 89 -3.13 -20.33 17.52
N VAL A 90 -4.38 -20.06 17.86
CA VAL A 90 -5.11 -18.87 17.38
C VAL A 90 -5.10 -17.75 18.41
N LYS A 91 -4.62 -16.57 18.01
CA LYS A 91 -4.50 -15.35 18.83
C LYS A 91 -5.68 -14.40 18.58
N ARG A 92 -6.74 -14.55 19.38
CA ARG A 92 -7.98 -13.77 19.24
C ARG A 92 -7.88 -12.30 19.64
N GLY A 93 -6.91 -11.94 20.48
CA GLY A 93 -6.69 -10.55 20.93
C GLY A 93 -5.80 -9.73 20.01
N GLU A 94 -4.89 -10.37 19.28
CA GLU A 94 -3.79 -9.66 18.58
C GLU A 94 -4.30 -8.84 17.38
N SER A 95 -5.33 -9.35 16.69
CA SER A 95 -5.99 -8.67 15.56
C SER A 95 -6.73 -7.39 16.00
N GLY A 96 -7.05 -7.21 17.29
CA GLY A 96 -7.71 -5.99 17.79
C GLY A 96 -8.96 -5.58 17.01
N GLY A 97 -9.74 -6.55 16.53
CA GLY A 97 -10.95 -6.35 15.72
C GLY A 97 -10.71 -5.76 14.32
N MET A 98 -9.48 -5.86 13.79
CA MET A 98 -9.16 -5.34 12.45
C MET A 98 -9.70 -6.22 11.33
N SER A 99 -9.81 -7.52 11.57
CA SER A 99 -10.35 -8.52 10.64
C SER A 99 -11.33 -9.45 11.36
N ASP A 100 -12.21 -10.05 10.59
CA ASP A 100 -13.02 -11.24 10.90
C ASP A 100 -12.18 -12.51 11.01
N HIS A 101 -10.92 -12.49 10.54
CA HIS A 101 -9.91 -13.49 10.82
C HIS A 101 -9.09 -13.17 12.08
N TYR A 102 -8.77 -14.22 12.81
CA TYR A 102 -7.83 -14.24 13.93
C TYR A 102 -6.46 -14.71 13.46
N LEU A 103 -5.42 -14.14 14.08
CA LEU A 103 -4.04 -14.50 13.76
C LEU A 103 -3.75 -15.95 14.17
N VAL A 104 -3.20 -16.74 13.25
CA VAL A 104 -2.70 -18.09 13.51
C VAL A 104 -1.19 -18.06 13.72
N GLU A 105 -0.73 -18.59 14.85
CA GLU A 105 0.68 -18.71 15.22
C GLU A 105 1.10 -20.18 15.18
N GLY A 106 2.05 -20.52 14.30
CA GLY A 106 2.76 -21.80 14.32
C GLY A 106 4.10 -21.67 15.05
N ARG A 107 4.37 -22.55 16.01
CA ARG A 107 5.66 -22.63 16.71
C ARG A 107 6.45 -23.82 16.19
N LEU A 108 7.63 -23.56 15.64
CA LEU A 108 8.51 -24.59 15.10
C LEU A 108 9.87 -24.57 15.82
N ARG A 109 10.40 -25.76 16.12
CA ARG A 109 11.76 -25.95 16.60
C ARG A 109 12.73 -25.94 15.42
N VAL A 110 13.61 -24.94 15.38
CA VAL A 110 14.65 -24.82 14.36
C VAL A 110 15.99 -25.26 14.96
N GLY A 111 16.67 -26.21 14.31
CA GLY A 111 17.91 -26.82 14.80
C GLY A 111 19.20 -26.12 14.39
N MET A 112 19.13 -24.90 13.85
CA MET A 112 20.31 -24.12 13.45
C MET A 112 20.36 -22.79 14.22
N PRO A 113 21.56 -22.35 14.65
CA PRO A 113 21.74 -20.99 15.13
C PRO A 113 21.25 -20.01 14.05
N TRP A 114 20.32 -19.13 14.43
CA TRP A 114 19.84 -18.10 13.52
C TRP A 114 20.99 -17.11 13.28
N VAL A 115 21.79 -17.33 12.24
CA VAL A 115 22.78 -16.35 11.80
C VAL A 115 21.97 -15.18 11.27
N ARG A 116 21.82 -14.14 12.10
CA ARG A 116 21.39 -12.82 11.63
C ARG A 116 22.34 -12.44 10.52
N SER A 117 21.91 -12.56 9.26
CA SER A 117 22.55 -11.85 8.17
C SER A 117 22.67 -10.41 8.65
N ARG A 118 23.90 -9.98 8.95
CA ARG A 118 24.22 -8.61 9.32
C ARG A 118 23.92 -7.77 8.09
N ARG A 119 22.64 -7.44 7.86
CA ARG A 119 22.25 -6.24 7.11
C ARG A 119 22.47 -5.03 8.01
N SER A 120 23.64 -4.92 8.60
CA SER A 120 24.06 -3.74 9.34
C SER A 120 24.88 -2.91 8.36
N GLY A 121 24.21 -2.16 7.49
CA GLY A 121 24.79 -0.86 7.17
C GLY A 121 24.86 -0.09 8.48
N ASP A 122 26.02 0.48 8.81
CA ASP A 122 26.26 1.16 10.08
C ASP A 122 25.05 1.98 10.50
N VAL A 123 24.50 1.68 11.69
CA VAL A 123 23.54 2.56 12.32
C VAL A 123 24.33 3.75 12.83
N ARG A 124 24.05 4.93 12.28
CA ARG A 124 24.67 6.18 12.71
C ARG A 124 23.61 7.07 13.32
N GLU A 125 23.96 7.73 14.41
CA GLU A 125 23.12 8.76 15.01
C GLU A 125 23.45 10.11 14.36
N VAL A 126 22.40 10.80 13.91
CA VAL A 126 22.50 12.06 13.17
C VAL A 126 21.56 13.06 13.82
N LEU A 127 22.01 14.30 13.98
CA LEU A 127 21.19 15.41 14.46
C LEU A 127 19.91 15.59 13.65
N ARG A 128 18.79 15.85 14.34
CA ARG A 128 17.52 16.19 13.69
C ARG A 128 17.47 17.67 13.30
N VAL A 129 18.38 18.09 12.41
CA VAL A 129 18.51 19.49 11.95
C VAL A 129 17.18 20.08 11.44
N SER A 130 16.26 19.25 10.92
CA SER A 130 14.93 19.69 10.51
C SER A 130 14.07 20.32 11.62
N VAL A 131 14.39 20.07 12.90
CA VAL A 131 13.71 20.68 14.05
C VAL A 131 13.94 22.19 14.12
N LEU A 132 15.10 22.66 13.62
CA LEU A 132 15.44 24.09 13.53
C LEU A 132 14.66 24.85 12.45
N LYS A 133 13.69 24.20 11.77
CA LYS A 133 12.69 24.92 10.97
C LYS A 133 11.65 25.64 11.85
N ASN A 134 11.48 25.22 13.11
CA ASN A 134 10.64 25.93 14.07
C ASN A 134 11.45 27.09 14.69
N ARG A 135 10.92 28.31 14.60
CA ARG A 135 11.52 29.51 15.19
C ARG A 135 11.75 29.39 16.69
N GLU A 136 10.86 28.76 17.44
CA GLU A 136 11.03 28.59 18.89
C GLU A 136 12.27 27.76 19.21
N LYS A 137 12.49 26.68 18.46
CA LYS A 137 13.66 25.81 18.60
C LYS A 137 14.96 26.48 18.15
N VAL A 138 14.88 27.39 17.18
CA VAL A 138 16.02 28.24 16.80
C VAL A 138 16.41 29.16 17.95
N CYS A 139 15.44 29.85 18.57
CA CYS A 139 15.70 30.72 19.71
C CYS A 139 16.27 29.95 20.90
N GLU A 140 15.72 28.76 21.20
CA GLU A 140 16.23 27.89 22.27
C GLU A 140 17.69 27.47 22.01
N TYR A 141 18.01 27.07 20.77
CA TYR A 141 19.37 26.71 20.38
C TYR A 141 20.33 27.90 20.46
N GLN A 142 19.92 29.08 19.99
CA GLN A 142 20.71 30.31 20.07
C GLN A 142 20.98 30.75 21.51
N GLY A 143 19.99 30.62 22.40
CA GLY A 143 20.16 30.89 23.83
C GLY A 143 21.16 29.93 24.47
N LYS A 144 21.01 28.62 24.21
CA LYS A 144 21.92 27.60 24.76
C LYS A 144 23.34 27.73 24.25
N ILE A 145 23.53 27.97 22.95
CA ILE A 145 24.88 28.12 22.40
C ILE A 145 25.54 29.38 22.94
N SER A 146 24.79 30.48 23.12
CA SER A 146 25.33 31.72 23.70
C SER A 146 25.74 31.53 25.15
N GLY A 147 24.94 30.81 25.95
CA GLY A 147 25.28 30.48 27.33
C GLY A 147 26.53 29.62 27.42
N ARG A 148 26.54 28.49 26.70
CA ARG A 148 27.67 27.54 26.71
C ARG A 148 28.95 28.15 26.12
N TRP A 149 28.83 29.06 25.15
CA TRP A 149 29.97 29.75 24.57
C TRP A 149 30.63 30.72 25.56
N ASN A 150 29.84 31.38 26.42
CA ASN A 150 30.39 32.24 27.47
C ASN A 150 31.22 31.47 28.51
N GLU A 151 30.94 30.19 28.73
CA GLU A 151 31.70 29.33 29.64
C GLU A 151 33.01 28.81 29.02
N VAL A 152 33.08 28.74 27.69
CA VAL A 152 34.19 28.12 26.95
C VAL A 152 35.17 29.15 26.40
N LYS A 153 34.71 30.35 26.03
CA LYS A 153 35.54 31.38 25.36
C LYS A 153 36.75 31.87 26.16
N ASP A 154 36.70 31.80 27.49
CA ASP A 154 37.74 32.32 28.39
C ASP A 154 38.62 31.19 28.98
N GLN A 155 38.46 29.95 28.50
CA GLN A 155 39.30 28.83 28.94
C GLN A 155 40.66 28.88 28.24
N MET A 156 41.75 28.74 29.00
CA MET A 156 43.08 28.56 28.43
C MET A 156 43.15 27.19 27.73
N VAL A 157 43.36 27.20 26.42
CA VAL A 157 43.58 26.01 25.61
C VAL A 157 45.02 25.96 25.11
N VAL A 158 45.63 24.78 25.08
CA VAL A 158 47.08 24.63 24.83
C VAL A 158 47.38 24.59 23.32
N GLY A 159 46.37 24.35 22.47
CA GLY A 159 46.53 24.37 21.01
C GLY A 159 45.22 24.51 20.22
N VAL A 160 45.37 24.90 18.95
CA VAL A 160 44.26 25.17 18.00
C VAL A 160 43.31 23.98 17.84
N GLU A 161 43.83 22.76 17.89
CA GLU A 161 42.99 21.55 17.76
C GLU A 161 42.09 21.34 18.98
N GLU A 162 42.58 21.67 20.19
CA GLU A 162 41.76 21.61 21.41
C GLU A 162 40.69 22.71 21.40
N GLU A 163 41.04 23.92 20.96
CA GLU A 163 40.09 25.03 20.82
C GLU A 163 38.97 24.69 19.82
N TRP A 164 39.32 24.12 18.66
CA TRP A 164 38.35 23.63 17.69
C TRP A 164 37.45 22.54 18.26
N GLN A 165 38.02 21.57 18.99
CA GLN A 165 37.26 20.48 19.56
C GLN A 165 36.30 20.96 20.66
N GLN A 166 36.68 21.95 21.46
CA GLN A 166 35.80 22.60 22.42
C GLN A 166 34.64 23.33 21.74
N PHE A 167 34.92 24.14 20.71
CA PHE A 167 33.89 24.80 19.90
C PHE A 167 32.91 23.78 19.30
N LYS A 168 33.44 22.76 18.62
CA LYS A 168 32.63 21.72 18.00
C LYS A 168 31.77 20.98 19.02
N SER A 169 32.32 20.66 20.19
CA SER A 169 31.59 19.98 21.26
C SER A 169 30.48 20.85 21.84
N ALA A 170 30.71 22.16 22.00
CA ALA A 170 29.68 23.10 22.45
C ALA A 170 28.54 23.21 21.41
N VAL A 171 28.88 23.39 20.14
CA VAL A 171 27.92 23.50 19.02
C VAL A 171 27.08 22.22 18.89
N VAL A 172 27.76 21.07 18.78
CA VAL A 172 27.09 19.77 18.56
C VAL A 172 26.31 19.37 19.82
N GLY A 173 26.87 19.54 21.02
CA GLY A 173 26.18 19.23 22.28
C GLY A 173 24.91 20.05 22.48
N CYS A 174 24.96 21.37 22.24
CA CYS A 174 23.74 22.20 22.27
C CYS A 174 22.73 21.75 21.21
N ALA A 175 23.18 21.35 20.02
CA ALA A 175 22.30 20.89 18.95
C ALA A 175 21.66 19.54 19.30
N GLU A 176 22.38 18.65 19.96
CA GLU A 176 21.89 17.36 20.44
C GLU A 176 20.82 17.56 21.51
N GLU A 177 21.03 18.47 22.46
CA GLU A 177 20.05 18.76 23.50
C GLU A 177 18.75 19.37 22.95
N VAL A 178 18.84 20.28 21.98
CA VAL A 178 17.66 21.00 21.45
C VAL A 178 16.96 20.22 20.35
N CYS A 179 17.72 19.64 19.41
CA CYS A 179 17.17 18.96 18.24
C CYS A 179 16.96 17.46 18.48
N GLY A 180 17.73 16.86 19.40
CA GLY A 180 17.80 15.42 19.56
C GLY A 180 18.48 14.69 18.40
N MET A 181 18.74 13.40 18.60
CA MET A 181 19.32 12.52 17.60
C MET A 181 18.26 11.66 16.89
N ARG A 182 18.53 11.30 15.64
CA ARG A 182 17.82 10.24 14.91
C ARG A 182 18.80 9.19 14.41
N ARG A 183 18.39 7.93 14.48
CA ARG A 183 19.13 6.83 13.89
C ARG A 183 18.89 6.78 12.38
N VAL A 184 19.98 6.66 11.62
CA VAL A 184 19.99 6.52 10.17
C VAL A 184 20.85 5.31 9.83
N GLY A 185 20.44 4.51 8.83
CA GLY A 185 21.13 3.25 8.50
C GLY A 185 20.43 2.02 9.08
N GLY A 186 21.08 0.85 9.01
CA GLY A 186 20.61 -0.41 9.61
C GLY A 186 19.24 -0.94 9.16
N GLY A 187 18.74 -0.54 7.98
CA GLY A 187 17.40 -0.93 7.54
C GLY A 187 16.27 -0.38 8.42
N VAL A 188 16.52 0.71 9.17
CA VAL A 188 15.48 1.43 9.91
C VAL A 188 14.40 1.84 8.91
N ARG A 189 13.26 1.15 8.97
CA ARG A 189 12.08 1.51 8.19
C ARG A 189 11.65 2.89 8.67
N LYS A 190 11.74 3.89 7.80
CA LYS A 190 11.07 5.17 8.03
C LYS A 190 9.59 4.82 8.20
N GLY A 191 9.06 5.01 9.41
CA GLY A 191 7.64 4.84 9.68
C GLY A 191 6.84 5.70 8.70
N SER A 192 5.62 5.25 8.38
CA SER A 192 4.73 6.02 7.53
C SER A 192 4.48 7.39 8.16
N GLU A 193 4.59 8.47 7.38
CA GLU A 193 4.47 9.84 7.90
C GLU A 193 3.10 10.15 8.52
N TRP A 194 2.06 9.42 8.13
CA TRP A 194 0.73 9.53 8.73
C TRP A 194 0.61 8.86 10.11
N TRP A 195 1.61 8.10 10.55
CA TRP A 195 1.59 7.47 11.87
C TRP A 195 2.00 8.50 12.94
N CYS A 196 1.01 9.27 13.40
CA CYS A 196 1.17 10.26 14.48
C CYS A 196 0.65 9.72 15.84
N GLU A 197 0.88 10.50 16.89
CA GLU A 197 0.45 10.16 18.25
C GLU A 197 -1.07 10.03 18.38
N ASP A 198 -1.84 10.87 17.70
CA ASP A 198 -3.31 10.80 17.71
C ASP A 198 -3.83 9.48 17.14
N VAL A 199 -3.23 9.02 16.03
CA VAL A 199 -3.54 7.71 15.44
C VAL A 199 -3.14 6.59 16.39
N ARG A 200 -1.98 6.70 17.03
CA ARG A 200 -1.50 5.71 18.01
C ARG A 200 -2.45 5.61 19.20
N LEU A 201 -2.93 6.74 19.72
CA LEU A 201 -3.88 6.80 20.81
C LEU A 201 -5.23 6.20 20.39
N ALA A 202 -5.78 6.61 19.25
CA ALA A 202 -7.05 6.08 18.73
C ALA A 202 -7.00 4.55 18.54
N VAL A 203 -5.91 4.02 17.96
CA VAL A 203 -5.70 2.57 17.82
C VAL A 203 -5.64 1.87 19.18
N THR A 204 -4.98 2.48 20.16
CA THR A 204 -4.86 1.95 21.53
C THR A 204 -6.22 1.91 22.22
N GLU A 205 -7.00 2.99 22.16
CA GLU A 205 -8.35 3.04 22.71
C GLU A 205 -9.29 2.03 22.06
N LYS A 206 -9.24 1.91 20.73
CA LYS A 206 -9.98 0.89 20.00
C LYS A 206 -9.61 -0.52 20.46
N ARG A 207 -8.31 -0.81 20.64
CA ARG A 207 -7.84 -2.11 21.14
C ARG A 207 -8.38 -2.40 22.54
N ARG A 208 -8.32 -1.44 23.47
CA ARG A 208 -8.89 -1.57 24.82
C ARG A 208 -10.41 -1.83 24.77
N ALA A 209 -11.15 -1.07 23.98
CA ALA A 209 -12.60 -1.26 23.83
C ALA A 209 -12.94 -2.64 23.22
N TYR A 210 -12.14 -3.13 22.27
CA TYR A 210 -12.28 -4.46 21.71
C TYR A 210 -12.05 -5.57 22.74
N GLU A 211 -11.03 -5.45 23.60
CA GLU A 211 -10.75 -6.40 24.67
C GLU A 211 -11.90 -6.48 25.68
N VAL A 212 -12.44 -5.34 26.10
CA VAL A 212 -13.61 -5.27 27.00
C VAL A 212 -14.82 -5.96 26.37
N TRP A 213 -15.12 -5.68 25.10
CA TRP A 213 -16.22 -6.32 24.41
C TRP A 213 -15.99 -7.83 24.22
N GLN A 214 -14.78 -8.28 23.91
CA GLN A 214 -14.46 -9.70 23.79
C GLN A 214 -14.67 -10.48 25.09
N GLN A 215 -14.47 -9.83 26.24
CA GLN A 215 -14.73 -10.43 27.56
C GLN A 215 -16.22 -10.45 27.90
N ARG A 216 -16.92 -9.32 27.72
CA ARG A 216 -18.31 -9.17 28.20
C ARG A 216 -19.36 -9.64 27.19
N LYS A 217 -19.11 -9.47 25.88
CA LYS A 217 -20.03 -9.76 24.77
C LYS A 217 -21.42 -9.13 24.90
N ASP A 218 -21.53 -7.99 25.56
CA ASP A 218 -22.78 -7.25 25.71
C ASP A 218 -22.97 -6.19 24.62
N ARG A 219 -24.21 -5.70 24.47
CA ARG A 219 -24.57 -4.70 23.47
C ARG A 219 -23.83 -3.38 23.69
N LYS A 220 -23.71 -2.92 24.94
CA LYS A 220 -23.12 -1.61 25.26
C LYS A 220 -21.62 -1.61 24.97
N SER A 221 -20.90 -2.67 25.35
CA SER A 221 -19.48 -2.78 25.02
C SER A 221 -19.23 -2.91 23.51
N TYR A 222 -20.12 -3.58 22.77
CA TYR A 222 -20.04 -3.63 21.31
C TYR A 222 -20.24 -2.25 20.66
N GLU A 223 -21.21 -1.46 21.12
CA GLU A 223 -21.46 -0.10 20.65
C GLU A 223 -20.27 0.82 20.93
N CYS A 224 -19.70 0.76 22.13
CA CYS A 224 -18.49 1.49 22.49
C CYS A 224 -17.30 1.11 21.58
N TYR A 225 -17.09 -0.18 21.34
CA TYR A 225 -16.06 -0.65 20.40
C TYR A 225 -16.32 -0.15 18.97
N LYS A 226 -17.57 -0.20 18.49
CA LYS A 226 -17.95 0.28 17.16
C LYS A 226 -17.66 1.77 16.99
N GLU A 227 -17.97 2.57 18.00
CA GLU A 227 -17.67 4.00 18.02
C GLU A 227 -16.16 4.25 17.94
N LYS A 228 -15.36 3.63 18.81
CA LYS A 228 -13.89 3.76 18.82
C LYS A 228 -13.26 3.26 17.52
N ARG A 229 -13.81 2.20 16.91
CA ARG A 229 -13.38 1.70 15.59
C ARG A 229 -13.63 2.75 14.49
N SER A 230 -14.79 3.39 14.48
CA SER A 230 -15.13 4.45 13.52
C SER A 230 -14.26 5.68 13.72
N ALA A 231 -14.04 6.10 14.98
CA ALA A 231 -13.14 7.21 15.32
C ALA A 231 -11.70 6.93 14.85
N THR A 232 -11.21 5.70 15.06
CA THR A 232 -9.88 5.29 14.58
C THR A 232 -9.78 5.33 13.06
N LYS A 233 -10.79 4.84 12.34
CA LYS A 233 -10.81 4.91 10.86
C LYS A 233 -10.76 6.36 10.38
N ARG A 234 -11.48 7.26 11.05
CA ARG A 234 -11.49 8.69 10.75
C ARG A 234 -10.10 9.32 10.98
N ALA A 235 -9.52 9.12 12.17
CA ALA A 235 -8.19 9.61 12.50
C ALA A 235 -7.12 9.10 11.52
N VAL A 236 -7.17 7.82 11.13
CA VAL A 236 -6.25 7.27 10.11
C VAL A 236 -6.45 7.92 8.75
N ARG A 237 -7.70 8.16 8.33
CA ARG A 237 -8.01 8.83 7.06
C ARG A 237 -7.47 10.27 7.07
N GLU A 238 -7.79 11.04 8.11
CA GLU A 238 -7.34 12.42 8.27
C GLU A 238 -5.81 12.52 8.31
N ALA A 239 -5.14 11.66 9.09
CA ALA A 239 -3.68 11.65 9.17
C ALA A 239 -3.01 11.27 7.84
N ARG A 240 -3.64 10.37 7.05
CA ARG A 240 -3.17 10.03 5.69
C ARG A 240 -3.31 11.20 4.75
N VAL A 241 -4.48 11.84 4.70
CA VAL A 241 -4.71 13.04 3.88
C VAL A 241 -3.71 14.13 4.24
N ALA A 242 -3.54 14.43 5.53
CA ALA A 242 -2.60 15.45 5.99
C ALA A 242 -1.13 15.08 5.64
N ALA A 243 -0.76 13.80 5.69
CA ALA A 243 0.57 13.36 5.28
C ALA A 243 0.78 13.49 3.76
N ASP A 244 -0.22 13.13 2.97
CA ASP A 244 -0.19 13.23 1.51
C ASP A 244 -0.13 14.71 1.07
N GLU A 245 -0.87 15.61 1.73
CA GLU A 245 -0.76 17.05 1.51
C GLU A 245 0.62 17.61 1.86
N ARG A 246 1.18 17.24 3.03
CA ARG A 246 2.54 17.66 3.41
C ARG A 246 3.57 17.15 2.41
N TRP A 247 3.39 15.91 1.93
CA TRP A 247 4.23 15.35 0.88
C TRP A 247 4.09 16.11 -0.43
N GLY A 248 2.86 16.44 -0.85
CA GLY A 248 2.56 17.25 -2.02
C GLY A 248 3.19 18.65 -1.95
N ARG A 249 3.02 19.37 -0.84
CA ARG A 249 3.65 20.68 -0.61
C ARG A 249 5.17 20.61 -0.76
N ARG A 250 5.82 19.65 -0.08
CA ARG A 250 7.27 19.44 -0.23
C ARG A 250 7.68 19.11 -1.65
N LEU A 251 6.85 18.36 -2.40
CA LEU A 251 7.15 18.03 -3.78
C LEU A 251 7.09 19.28 -4.67
N THR A 252 6.09 20.14 -4.47
CA THR A 252 5.95 21.44 -5.14
C THR A 252 7.12 22.37 -4.84
N ASP A 253 7.51 22.50 -3.56
CA ASP A 253 8.65 23.34 -3.16
C ASP A 253 9.95 22.81 -3.79
N ASN A 254 10.19 21.50 -3.72
CA ASN A 254 11.35 20.88 -4.35
C ASN A 254 11.34 21.04 -5.88
N PHE A 255 10.19 21.09 -6.54
CA PHE A 255 10.15 21.35 -7.98
C PHE A 255 10.67 22.76 -8.31
N ARG A 256 10.31 23.74 -7.49
CA ARG A 256 10.74 25.14 -7.64
C ARG A 256 12.20 25.36 -7.25
N GLU A 257 12.62 24.79 -6.11
CA GLU A 257 13.93 25.05 -5.52
C GLU A 257 15.02 24.05 -5.98
N SER A 258 14.67 22.78 -6.20
CA SER A 258 15.64 21.71 -6.48
C SER A 258 15.07 20.56 -7.30
N LYS A 259 15.11 20.70 -8.63
CA LYS A 259 14.67 19.67 -9.59
C LYS A 259 15.26 18.28 -9.30
N LYS A 260 16.49 18.21 -8.78
CA LYS A 260 17.15 16.95 -8.38
C LYS A 260 16.40 16.25 -7.23
N MET A 261 15.99 16.99 -6.21
CA MET A 261 15.26 16.44 -5.05
C MET A 261 13.84 16.01 -5.44
N PHE A 262 13.18 16.77 -6.30
CA PHE A 262 11.90 16.39 -6.90
C PHE A 262 11.98 15.02 -7.59
N TRP A 263 12.90 14.86 -8.54
CA TRP A 263 13.02 13.60 -9.29
C TRP A 263 13.47 12.42 -8.42
N LYS A 264 14.26 12.67 -7.36
CA LYS A 264 14.61 11.65 -6.38
C LYS A 264 13.38 11.11 -5.66
N GLU A 265 12.47 11.99 -5.25
CA GLU A 265 11.25 11.63 -4.55
C GLU A 265 10.25 10.90 -5.46
N VAL A 266 10.07 11.38 -6.71
CA VAL A 266 9.24 10.73 -7.73
C VAL A 266 9.74 9.31 -8.03
N LYS A 267 11.06 9.13 -8.23
CA LYS A 267 11.65 7.81 -8.45
C LYS A 267 11.44 6.88 -7.26
N ARG A 268 11.49 7.40 -6.03
CA ARG A 268 11.24 6.60 -4.81
C ARG A 268 9.82 6.05 -4.78
N VAL A 269 8.81 6.85 -5.13
CA VAL A 269 7.41 6.40 -5.19
C VAL A 269 7.22 5.37 -6.31
N ARG A 270 7.77 5.63 -7.50
CA ARG A 270 7.69 4.70 -8.64
C ARG A 270 8.34 3.34 -8.38
N LYS A 271 9.45 3.29 -7.63
CA LYS A 271 10.12 2.02 -7.26
C LYS A 271 9.23 1.07 -6.44
N GLY A 272 8.15 1.55 -5.81
CA GLY A 272 7.17 0.69 -5.15
C GLY A 272 6.21 -0.03 -6.10
N VAL A 273 6.19 0.35 -7.39
CA VAL A 273 5.26 -0.14 -8.42
C VAL A 273 6.02 -0.95 -9.49
N SER A 274 7.26 -1.36 -9.24
CA SER A 274 8.03 -2.15 -10.20
C SER A 274 7.67 -3.65 -10.11
N GLY A 275 6.41 -3.98 -10.35
CA GLY A 275 6.04 -5.27 -10.91
C GLY A 275 5.74 -5.04 -12.38
N ARG A 276 6.60 -5.48 -13.30
CA ARG A 276 6.13 -5.72 -14.67
C ARG A 276 5.21 -6.93 -14.58
N GLU A 277 3.91 -6.70 -14.44
CA GLU A 277 2.91 -7.74 -14.63
C GLU A 277 2.68 -7.93 -16.13
N GLU A 278 3.71 -8.37 -16.84
CA GLU A 278 3.56 -8.87 -18.22
C GLU A 278 3.15 -10.35 -18.12
N ARG A 279 1.95 -10.61 -17.60
CA ARG A 279 1.36 -11.95 -17.57
C ARG A 279 0.11 -11.97 -18.43
N VAL A 280 0.19 -12.62 -19.58
CA VAL A 280 -0.93 -12.69 -20.53
C VAL A 280 -1.27 -14.16 -20.80
N LYS A 281 -2.56 -14.49 -20.80
CA LYS A 281 -3.02 -15.84 -21.13
C LYS A 281 -3.04 -16.06 -22.65
N THR A 282 -2.52 -17.20 -23.09
CA THR A 282 -2.82 -17.72 -24.42
C THR A 282 -4.29 -18.13 -24.52
N GLU A 283 -4.75 -18.35 -25.74
CA GLU A 283 -6.11 -18.87 -26.02
C GLU A 283 -6.35 -20.23 -25.35
N ASP A 284 -5.32 -21.08 -25.29
CA ASP A 284 -5.34 -22.39 -24.60
C ASP A 284 -5.21 -22.29 -23.06
N GLY A 285 -5.26 -21.07 -22.50
CA GLY A 285 -5.21 -20.83 -21.05
C GLY A 285 -3.82 -20.93 -20.40
N ARG A 286 -2.73 -21.06 -21.18
CA ARG A 286 -1.36 -21.03 -20.65
C ARG A 286 -0.93 -19.61 -20.32
N MET A 287 -0.12 -19.45 -19.28
CA MET A 287 0.37 -18.14 -18.83
C MET A 287 1.71 -17.79 -19.49
N LEU A 288 1.74 -16.75 -20.32
CA LEU A 288 2.97 -16.19 -20.88
C LEU A 288 3.55 -15.16 -19.91
N ASN A 289 4.85 -15.28 -19.62
CA ASN A 289 5.57 -14.39 -18.70
C ASN A 289 6.79 -13.71 -19.37
N GLU A 290 7.03 -14.00 -20.66
CA GLU A 290 8.18 -13.50 -21.40
C GLU A 290 7.79 -12.34 -22.32
N GLY A 291 8.53 -11.22 -22.23
CA GLY A 291 8.13 -9.95 -22.86
C GLY A 291 7.98 -9.98 -24.39
N ASN A 292 8.63 -10.91 -25.10
CA ASN A 292 8.43 -11.07 -26.55
C ASN A 292 7.18 -11.88 -26.89
N GLU A 293 6.91 -12.95 -26.14
CA GLU A 293 5.70 -13.77 -26.32
C GLU A 293 4.44 -12.99 -25.93
N VAL A 294 4.52 -12.19 -24.87
CA VAL A 294 3.46 -11.29 -24.44
C VAL A 294 3.14 -10.25 -25.53
N ARG A 295 4.16 -9.66 -26.16
CA ARG A 295 3.96 -8.72 -27.29
C ARG A 295 3.33 -9.40 -28.48
N LYS A 296 3.77 -10.62 -28.83
CA LYS A 296 3.18 -11.40 -29.92
C LYS A 296 1.70 -11.69 -29.66
N ARG A 297 1.36 -12.11 -28.44
CA ARG A 297 -0.03 -12.35 -28.02
C ARG A 297 -0.90 -11.10 -28.08
N TRP A 298 -0.34 -9.93 -27.75
CA TRP A 298 -1.02 -8.64 -27.91
C TRP A 298 -1.22 -8.27 -29.38
N ALA A 299 -0.22 -8.51 -30.23
CA ALA A 299 -0.36 -8.31 -31.67
C ALA A 299 -1.49 -9.18 -32.24
N GLU A 300 -1.50 -10.48 -31.94
CA GLU A 300 -2.56 -11.41 -32.34
C GLU A 300 -3.94 -10.99 -31.81
N TYR A 301 -4.02 -10.48 -30.57
CA TYR A 301 -5.26 -9.97 -29.99
C TYR A 301 -5.80 -8.77 -30.76
N PHE A 302 -4.96 -7.75 -30.99
CA PHE A 302 -5.38 -6.52 -31.66
C PHE A 302 -5.62 -6.73 -33.16
N GLU A 303 -4.87 -7.62 -33.80
CA GLU A 303 -5.09 -8.00 -35.19
C GLU A 303 -6.48 -8.61 -35.37
N ARG A 304 -6.89 -9.55 -34.50
CA ARG A 304 -8.26 -10.08 -34.52
C ARG A 304 -9.33 -9.06 -34.12
N LEU A 305 -9.01 -8.14 -33.22
CA LEU A 305 -9.97 -7.16 -32.72
C LEU A 305 -10.24 -6.05 -33.75
N LEU A 306 -9.20 -5.61 -34.46
CA LEU A 306 -9.25 -4.45 -35.34
C LEU A 306 -9.43 -4.80 -36.82
N ASN A 307 -9.09 -6.02 -37.24
CA ASN A 307 -9.23 -6.46 -38.63
C ASN A 307 -10.35 -7.51 -38.76
N VAL A 308 -11.58 -7.08 -38.52
CA VAL A 308 -12.77 -7.92 -38.72
C VAL A 308 -13.24 -7.79 -40.17
N GLU A 309 -13.48 -8.91 -40.85
CA GLU A 309 -14.13 -8.93 -42.18
C GLU A 309 -15.54 -8.31 -42.11
N GLU A 310 -15.96 -7.66 -43.20
CA GLU A 310 -17.03 -6.65 -43.34
C GLU A 310 -18.44 -6.99 -42.79
N ASP A 311 -18.69 -8.18 -42.26
CA ASP A 311 -20.02 -8.69 -41.94
C ASP A 311 -20.33 -8.85 -40.44
N ARG A 312 -19.86 -7.94 -39.58
CA ARG A 312 -20.41 -7.84 -38.20
C ARG A 312 -21.25 -6.59 -38.00
N ASP A 313 -22.56 -6.80 -37.85
CA ASP A 313 -23.47 -5.85 -37.22
C ASP A 313 -22.96 -5.49 -35.81
N ALA A 314 -22.55 -4.24 -35.60
CA ALA A 314 -22.36 -3.71 -34.25
C ALA A 314 -23.74 -3.32 -33.68
N VAL A 315 -24.26 -4.11 -32.74
CA VAL A 315 -25.47 -3.73 -31.99
C VAL A 315 -25.06 -2.70 -30.95
N ILE A 316 -25.35 -1.42 -31.23
CA ILE A 316 -25.17 -0.33 -30.26
C ILE A 316 -26.47 -0.22 -29.45
N VAL A 317 -26.47 -0.73 -28.22
CA VAL A 317 -27.59 -0.52 -27.30
C VAL A 317 -27.38 0.82 -26.59
N MET A 318 -28.14 1.83 -27.01
CA MET A 318 -28.36 3.04 -26.23
C MET A 318 -29.85 3.20 -25.94
N ASP A 319 -30.17 3.28 -24.65
CA ASP A 319 -31.48 3.64 -24.08
C ASP A 319 -32.71 2.97 -24.71
N GLY A 320 -32.75 1.63 -24.65
CA GLY A 320 -33.97 0.86 -24.88
C GLY A 320 -34.47 0.78 -26.32
N SER A 321 -33.73 1.27 -27.31
CA SER A 321 -34.00 1.02 -28.73
C SER A 321 -32.82 0.32 -29.40
N GLU A 322 -33.08 -0.83 -30.02
CA GLU A 322 -32.10 -1.53 -30.86
C GLU A 322 -32.07 -0.86 -32.24
N SER A 323 -30.99 -0.14 -32.53
CA SER A 323 -30.68 0.30 -33.89
C SER A 323 -29.46 -0.46 -34.40
N ARG A 324 -29.63 -1.20 -35.50
CA ARG A 324 -28.54 -1.84 -36.26
C ARG A 324 -27.98 -0.84 -37.26
N SER A 325 -26.69 -0.58 -37.24
CA SER A 325 -26.02 0.28 -38.23
C SER A 325 -24.70 -0.34 -38.66
N ASN A 326 -24.47 -0.41 -39.97
CA ASN A 326 -23.17 -0.74 -40.56
C ASN A 326 -22.24 0.47 -40.42
N VAL A 327 -21.27 0.39 -39.51
CA VAL A 327 -20.43 1.52 -39.09
C VAL A 327 -19.30 1.85 -40.09
N LEU A 328 -19.11 1.07 -41.17
CA LEU A 328 -17.96 1.22 -42.07
C LEU A 328 -18.28 1.72 -43.48
N GLY A 329 -19.51 2.13 -43.77
CA GLY A 329 -19.93 2.47 -45.14
C GLY A 329 -19.41 3.79 -45.73
N GLU A 330 -18.98 4.79 -44.94
CA GLU A 330 -18.78 6.15 -45.50
C GLU A 330 -17.55 6.94 -44.98
N LEU A 331 -16.59 6.33 -44.26
CA LEU A 331 -15.45 7.09 -43.67
C LEU A 331 -14.05 6.62 -44.10
N ASN A 332 -13.91 5.83 -45.17
CA ASN A 332 -12.62 5.24 -45.55
C ASN A 332 -12.00 5.78 -46.86
N GLU A 333 -12.11 7.08 -47.14
CA GLU A 333 -11.40 7.70 -48.29
C GLU A 333 -10.08 8.42 -47.94
N ALA A 334 -9.58 8.33 -46.70
CA ALA A 334 -8.23 8.77 -46.37
C ALA A 334 -7.40 7.58 -45.86
N LEU A 335 -6.81 6.82 -46.80
CA LEU A 335 -5.86 5.76 -46.49
C LEU A 335 -4.64 6.36 -45.78
N ILE A 336 -4.57 6.20 -44.46
CA ILE A 336 -3.39 6.55 -43.67
C ILE A 336 -2.24 5.66 -44.17
N ALA A 337 -1.22 6.29 -44.76
CA ALA A 337 -0.09 5.56 -45.33
C ALA A 337 0.73 4.88 -44.23
N ARG A 338 1.22 3.66 -44.49
CA ARG A 338 2.03 2.90 -43.53
C ARG A 338 3.26 3.68 -43.07
N GLU A 339 3.86 4.46 -43.97
CA GLU A 339 5.01 5.31 -43.69
C GLU A 339 4.66 6.42 -42.69
N GLU A 340 3.43 6.93 -42.72
CA GLU A 340 2.95 7.96 -41.79
C GLU A 340 2.81 7.39 -40.37
N VAL A 341 2.29 6.16 -40.26
CA VAL A 341 2.19 5.44 -38.98
C VAL A 341 3.56 5.08 -38.43
N GLU A 342 4.47 4.57 -39.26
CA GLU A 342 5.83 4.22 -38.83
C GLU A 342 6.63 5.46 -38.37
N GLN A 343 6.48 6.61 -39.05
CA GLN A 343 7.06 7.87 -38.60
C GLN A 343 6.44 8.40 -37.31
N ALA A 344 5.12 8.27 -37.14
CA ALA A 344 4.44 8.67 -35.92
C ALA A 344 4.89 7.82 -34.73
N VAL A 345 5.02 6.50 -34.91
CA VAL A 345 5.50 5.57 -33.89
C VAL A 345 6.99 5.78 -33.57
N GLY A 346 7.82 6.05 -34.58
CA GLY A 346 9.25 6.34 -34.38
C GLY A 346 9.54 7.61 -33.57
N LYS A 347 8.59 8.57 -33.54
CA LYS A 347 8.68 9.78 -32.72
C LYS A 347 8.25 9.56 -31.26
N LEU A 348 7.76 8.37 -30.89
CA LEU A 348 7.33 8.06 -29.53
C LEU A 348 8.50 7.55 -28.67
N ILE A 349 8.70 8.15 -27.50
CA ILE A 349 9.66 7.66 -26.51
C ILE A 349 9.00 6.52 -25.71
N ALA A 350 9.69 5.38 -25.60
CA ALA A 350 9.21 4.20 -24.88
C ALA A 350 8.69 4.54 -23.46
N GLY A 351 7.41 4.22 -23.20
CA GLY A 351 6.77 4.35 -21.89
C GLY A 351 6.04 5.68 -21.62
N LYS A 352 5.60 6.41 -22.65
CA LYS A 352 4.69 7.57 -22.52
C LYS A 352 3.54 7.50 -23.53
N ALA A 353 2.35 8.00 -23.16
CA ALA A 353 1.23 8.16 -24.08
C ALA A 353 1.34 9.48 -24.87
N ALA A 354 0.91 9.46 -26.14
CA ALA A 354 0.86 10.65 -26.99
C ALA A 354 -0.41 11.47 -26.67
N GLY A 355 -0.23 12.74 -26.30
CA GLY A 355 -1.32 13.71 -26.16
C GLY A 355 -1.31 14.71 -27.31
N HIS A 356 -2.48 15.18 -27.70
CA HIS A 356 -2.68 16.13 -28.82
C HIS A 356 -2.34 17.56 -28.39
N SER A 357 -1.04 17.83 -28.24
CA SER A 357 -0.37 19.15 -28.24
C SER A 357 1.03 18.94 -27.66
N ALA A 358 2.03 19.60 -28.23
CA ALA A 358 3.46 19.35 -27.98
C ALA A 358 3.97 19.74 -26.56
N ARG A 359 3.20 19.48 -25.49
CA ARG A 359 3.68 19.45 -24.10
C ARG A 359 3.23 18.15 -23.43
N GLN A 360 4.21 17.29 -23.16
CA GLN A 360 4.03 15.95 -22.59
C GLN A 360 3.88 16.03 -21.06
N LEU A 361 2.78 15.51 -20.48
CA LEU A 361 2.59 15.34 -19.03
C LEU A 361 2.56 13.85 -18.64
N PRO A 362 3.25 13.43 -17.56
CA PRO A 362 3.15 12.07 -17.04
C PRO A 362 1.83 11.84 -16.31
N LEU A 363 1.19 10.70 -16.56
CA LEU A 363 0.06 10.20 -15.75
C LEU A 363 0.48 10.09 -14.28
N LEU A 364 -0.18 10.87 -13.42
CA LEU A 364 0.00 10.88 -11.97
C LEU A 364 -1.30 10.42 -11.32
N PRO A 365 -1.29 9.40 -10.45
CA PRO A 365 -2.51 8.84 -9.85
C PRO A 365 -3.02 9.63 -8.63
N CYS A 366 -2.71 10.92 -8.52
CA CYS A 366 -3.11 11.74 -7.36
C CYS A 366 -4.02 12.90 -7.81
N PRO A 367 -5.27 12.98 -7.32
CA PRO A 367 -6.21 14.05 -7.69
C PRO A 367 -5.64 15.45 -7.45
N LEU A 368 -4.86 15.63 -6.38
CA LEU A 368 -4.25 16.90 -6.00
C LEU A 368 -3.16 17.38 -6.99
N ILE A 369 -2.47 16.45 -7.67
CA ILE A 369 -1.45 16.83 -8.65
C ILE A 369 -2.09 17.20 -10.00
N PHE A 370 -3.22 16.57 -10.33
CA PHE A 370 -3.96 16.88 -11.55
C PHE A 370 -4.55 18.31 -11.49
N SER A 371 -5.18 18.69 -10.36
CA SER A 371 -5.72 20.05 -10.17
C SER A 371 -4.63 21.13 -10.19
N PHE A 372 -3.45 20.88 -9.63
CA PHE A 372 -2.35 21.84 -9.63
C PHE A 372 -1.70 21.98 -11.03
N CYS A 373 -1.48 20.86 -11.74
CA CYS A 373 -0.95 20.90 -13.11
C CYS A 373 -1.93 21.54 -14.10
N PHE A 374 -3.24 21.34 -13.92
CA PHE A 374 -4.27 21.92 -14.77
C PHE A 374 -4.41 23.44 -14.55
N TRP A 375 -4.39 23.90 -13.29
CA TRP A 375 -4.43 25.32 -12.95
C TRP A 375 -3.20 26.08 -13.48
N GLU A 376 -2.00 25.51 -13.32
CA GLU A 376 -0.76 26.15 -13.79
C GLU A 376 -0.59 26.08 -15.32
N PHE A 377 -1.28 25.16 -15.98
CA PHE A 377 -1.43 25.12 -17.43
C PHE A 377 -2.38 26.22 -17.94
N GLN A 378 -3.50 26.49 -17.25
CA GLN A 378 -4.40 27.60 -17.59
C GLN A 378 -3.76 28.98 -17.35
N LYS A 379 -2.94 29.14 -16.31
CA LYS A 379 -2.20 30.38 -16.03
C LYS A 379 -1.14 30.70 -17.11
N GLN A 380 -0.55 29.67 -17.71
CA GLN A 380 0.37 29.82 -18.85
C GLN A 380 -0.35 30.16 -20.15
N LEU A 381 -1.62 29.75 -20.30
CA LEU A 381 -2.46 30.09 -21.45
C LEU A 381 -2.98 31.54 -21.39
N SER A 382 -3.39 32.02 -20.22
CA SER A 382 -3.90 33.41 -20.06
C SER A 382 -2.82 34.49 -20.26
N LEU A 383 -1.55 34.17 -19.98
CA LEU A 383 -0.40 35.03 -20.28
C LEU A 383 -0.10 35.15 -21.78
N VAL A 384 -0.70 34.28 -22.61
CA VAL A 384 -0.53 34.26 -24.07
C VAL A 384 -1.76 34.82 -24.79
N SER A 385 -2.97 34.73 -24.22
CA SER A 385 -4.21 35.19 -24.87
C SER A 385 -4.74 36.55 -24.41
N GLY A 386 -4.25 37.12 -23.30
CA GLY A 386 -4.65 38.45 -22.84
C GLY A 386 -6.03 38.53 -22.16
N ASP A 387 -6.67 37.39 -21.88
CA ASP A 387 -7.98 37.35 -21.23
C ASP A 387 -7.90 37.45 -19.70
N THR A 388 -8.94 38.01 -19.09
CA THR A 388 -9.08 38.14 -17.63
C THR A 388 -9.27 36.79 -16.94
N LEU A 389 -8.54 36.59 -15.84
CA LEU A 389 -8.53 35.37 -15.02
C LEU A 389 -9.90 35.03 -14.41
N PRO A 390 -10.34 33.76 -14.38
CA PRO A 390 -11.47 33.35 -13.54
C PRO A 390 -11.10 33.39 -12.05
N PRO A 391 -12.10 33.52 -11.14
CA PRO A 391 -11.85 33.63 -9.71
C PRO A 391 -11.19 32.37 -9.15
N GLY A 392 -10.40 32.55 -8.09
CA GLY A 392 -9.48 31.57 -7.52
C GLY A 392 -10.10 30.25 -7.00
N PRO A 393 -9.27 29.37 -6.42
CA PRO A 393 -9.53 27.94 -6.24
C PRO A 393 -10.69 27.55 -5.30
N ASP A 394 -11.35 28.52 -4.67
CA ASP A 394 -12.47 28.25 -3.75
C ASP A 394 -13.79 27.96 -4.48
N SER A 395 -13.96 28.35 -5.75
CA SER A 395 -15.18 28.06 -6.54
C SER A 395 -15.12 26.75 -7.34
N ALA A 396 -13.93 26.20 -7.58
CA ALA A 396 -13.73 24.94 -8.32
C ALA A 396 -14.03 23.68 -7.46
N HIS A 397 -14.23 23.85 -6.16
CA HIS A 397 -14.50 22.74 -5.25
C HIS A 397 -15.89 22.13 -5.42
N LEU A 398 -16.86 22.88 -5.95
CA LEU A 398 -18.26 22.43 -6.13
C LEU A 398 -18.48 21.73 -7.48
N ALA A 399 -17.89 22.22 -8.58
CA ALA A 399 -18.12 21.64 -9.90
C ALA A 399 -17.48 20.23 -10.10
N CYS A 400 -16.38 19.94 -9.40
CA CYS A 400 -15.76 18.59 -9.46
C CYS A 400 -16.47 17.54 -8.59
N CYS A 401 -17.29 17.96 -7.62
CA CYS A 401 -18.02 17.03 -6.74
C CYS A 401 -19.32 16.50 -7.37
N ASP A 402 -19.88 17.19 -8.38
CA ASP A 402 -21.13 16.77 -9.00
C ASP A 402 -20.92 15.94 -10.29
N VAL A 403 -19.80 16.08 -10.99
CA VAL A 403 -19.49 15.24 -12.18
C VAL A 403 -18.96 13.84 -11.80
N LEU A 404 -18.53 13.62 -10.55
CA LEU A 404 -18.08 12.31 -10.05
C LEU A 404 -19.17 11.53 -9.29
N ARG A 405 -20.40 12.04 -9.22
CA ARG A 405 -21.51 11.36 -8.53
C ARG A 405 -22.21 10.29 -9.37
N ASP A 406 -22.09 10.35 -10.70
CA ASP A 406 -22.83 9.48 -11.64
C ASP A 406 -21.94 8.55 -12.49
N VAL A 407 -20.73 8.21 -12.05
CA VAL A 407 -19.96 7.12 -12.69
C VAL A 407 -20.25 5.80 -11.96
N PRO A 408 -20.93 4.82 -12.59
CA PRO A 408 -21.16 3.52 -11.98
C PRO A 408 -19.82 2.84 -11.71
N CYS A 409 -19.54 2.56 -10.45
CA CYS A 409 -18.44 1.71 -10.04
C CYS A 409 -18.75 0.28 -10.51
N MET A 410 -18.38 -0.06 -11.75
CA MET A 410 -18.38 -1.44 -12.22
C MET A 410 -17.25 -2.19 -11.53
N TRP A 411 -17.67 -3.13 -10.68
CA TRP A 411 -16.85 -4.07 -9.97
C TRP A 411 -16.04 -4.92 -10.97
N PHE A 412 -14.72 -4.94 -10.83
CA PHE A 412 -13.93 -6.05 -11.35
C PHE A 412 -13.55 -7.00 -10.22
N ILE A 413 -14.10 -8.20 -10.36
CA ILE A 413 -13.85 -9.42 -9.61
C ILE A 413 -12.34 -9.65 -9.50
N LYS A 414 -11.81 -9.54 -8.28
CA LYS A 414 -10.52 -10.12 -7.93
C LYS A 414 -10.71 -11.62 -7.72
N THR A 415 -10.21 -12.40 -8.66
CA THR A 415 -9.83 -13.79 -8.40
C THR A 415 -8.40 -13.79 -7.86
N GLN A 416 -8.28 -13.97 -6.55
CA GLN A 416 -7.28 -14.84 -5.89
C GLN A 416 -7.70 -15.08 -4.46
#